data_AF-A0A959RYB2-F1
#
_entry.id   AF-A0A959RYB2-F1
#
_cell.length_a   1.000
_cell.length_b   1.000
_cell.length_c   1.000
_cell.angle_alpha   90.00
_cell.angle_beta   90.00
_cell.angle_gamma   90.00
#
_symmetry.space_group_name_H-M   'P 1'
#
loop_
_entity.id
_entity.type
_entity.pdbx_description
1 polymer ?
#
loop_
_entity_poly.entity_id
_entity_poly.type
_entity_poly.pdbx_seq_one_letter_code
_entity_poly.pdbx_strand_id
1 'polypeptide(L)' 'MIIFGVDPGTILTGFGIVKSHKTETEYLHSGIIKPNPNEDLSHKLKFIYQELQKLILQFKP' A
#
# COMPACT_ATOMS: atom_id res chain seq x y z
N MET A 1 10.03 4.02 -14.04
CA MET A 1 10.08 4.25 -12.59
C MET A 1 8.80 3.70 -12.00
N ILE A 2 8.87 2.84 -10.99
CA ILE A 2 7.66 2.38 -10.30
C ILE A 2 7.37 3.40 -9.18
N ILE A 3 6.11 3.71 -8.95
CA ILE A 3 5.66 4.68 -7.95
C ILE A 3 4.63 4.01 -7.09
N PHE A 4 4.82 4.11 -5.77
CA PHE A 4 3.89 3.58 -4.79
C PHE A 4 3.25 4.74 -4.00
N GLY A 5 1.99 5.04 -4.30
CA GLY A 5 1.18 6.01 -3.57
C GLY A 5 0.40 5.34 -2.44
N VAL A 6 0.38 5.97 -1.28
CA VAL A 6 -0.32 5.48 -0.07
C VAL A 6 -1.21 6.60 0.47
N ASP A 7 -2.48 6.29 0.70
CA ASP A 7 -3.46 7.13 1.42
C ASP A 7 -3.70 6.51 2.81
N PRO A 8 -2.99 6.99 3.85
CA PRO A 8 -2.91 6.29 5.13
C PRO A 8 -4.17 6.44 5.98
N GLY A 9 -4.61 5.34 6.58
CA GLY A 9 -5.68 5.33 7.57
C GLY A 9 -5.64 4.08 8.45
N THR A 10 -6.00 4.22 9.72
CA THR A 10 -5.87 3.14 10.72
C THR A 10 -6.93 2.05 10.58
N ILE A 11 -8.03 2.34 9.88
CA ILE A 11 -9.11 1.39 9.56
C ILE A 11 -9.01 0.93 8.10
N LEU A 12 -8.75 1.87 7.19
CA LEU A 12 -8.56 1.63 5.77
C LEU A 12 -7.33 2.43 5.34
N THR A 13 -6.28 1.75 4.88
CA THR A 13 -5.16 2.37 4.18
C THR A 13 -5.30 2.05 2.70
N GLY A 14 -5.59 3.04 1.87
CA GLY A 14 -5.65 2.90 0.42
C GLY A 14 -4.26 2.93 -0.19
N PHE A 15 -4.05 2.24 -1.30
CA PHE A 15 -2.80 2.33 -2.03
C PHE A 15 -2.96 2.15 -3.53
N GLY A 16 -2.01 2.70 -4.28
CA GLY A 16 -1.91 2.54 -5.73
C GLY A 16 -0.46 2.43 -6.18
N ILE A 17 -0.19 1.55 -7.13
CA ILE A 17 1.11 1.29 -7.71
C ILE A 17 1.00 1.49 -9.22
N VAL A 18 1.85 2.35 -9.76
CA VAL A 18 1.92 2.64 -11.19
C VAL A 18 3.37 2.57 -11.66
N LYS A 19 3.55 2.27 -12.94
CA LYS A 19 4.84 2.39 -13.62
C LYS A 19 4.80 3.62 -14.51
N SER A 20 5.58 4.62 -14.16
CA SER A 20 5.79 5.80 -14.98
C SER A 20 6.87 5.53 -16.03
N HIS A 21 6.47 5.72 -17.28
CA HIS A 21 7.34 5.87 -18.44
C HIS A 21 7.46 7.37 -18.77
N LYS A 22 8.28 7.74 -19.77
CA LYS A 22 8.53 9.18 -20.08
C LYS A 22 7.26 9.97 -20.41
N THR A 23 6.28 9.35 -21.04
CA THR A 23 5.08 10.01 -21.57
C THR A 23 3.78 9.34 -21.16
N GLU A 24 3.85 8.18 -20.50
CA GLU A 24 2.69 7.37 -20.16
C GLU A 24 2.80 6.80 -18.76
N THR A 25 1.65 6.47 -18.18
CA THR A 25 1.53 5.84 -16.87
C THR A 25 0.79 4.52 -17.05
N GLU A 26 1.44 3.44 -16.65
CA GLU A 26 0.90 2.09 -16.69
C GLU A 26 0.40 1.70 -15.29
N TYR A 27 -0.84 1.25 -15.20
CA TYR A 27 -1.39 0.72 -13.96
C TYR A 27 -0.74 -0.63 -13.64
N LEU A 28 -0.23 -0.79 -12.41
CA LEU A 28 0.29 -2.08 -11.94
C LEU A 28 -0.65 -2.73 -10.94
N HIS A 29 -1.05 -2.00 -9.89
CA HIS A 29 -1.91 -2.54 -8.84
C HIS A 29 -2.54 -1.44 -7.99
N SER A 30 -3.65 -1.72 -7.33
CA SER A 30 -4.22 -0.88 -6.28
C SER A 30 -5.03 -1.75 -5.32
N GLY A 31 -5.30 -1.22 -4.13
CA GLY A 31 -6.08 -1.93 -3.13
C GLY A 31 -6.25 -1.17 -1.84
N ILE A 32 -6.78 -1.89 -0.85
CA ILE A 32 -7.01 -1.39 0.50
C ILE A 32 -6.42 -2.39 1.49
N ILE A 33 -5.63 -1.89 2.42
CA ILE A 33 -5.18 -2.62 3.60
C ILE A 33 -6.18 -2.33 4.72
N LYS A 34 -6.85 -3.38 5.19
CA LYS A 34 -7.89 -3.30 6.22
C LYS A 34 -7.54 -4.19 7.42
N PRO A 35 -7.00 -3.61 8.50
CA PRO A 35 -6.78 -4.34 9.75
C PRO A 35 -8.10 -4.83 10.35
N ASN A 36 -8.00 -5.82 11.24
CA ASN A 36 -9.15 -6.24 12.06
C ASN A 36 -9.60 -5.07 12.96
N PRO A 37 -10.89 -4.67 12.91
CA PRO A 37 -11.39 -3.53 13.67
C PRO A 37 -11.29 -3.72 15.20
N ASN A 38 -11.27 -4.95 15.69
CA ASN A 38 -11.25 -5.28 17.12
C ASN A 38 -9.84 -5.28 17.73
N GLU A 39 -8.80 -5.13 16.93
CA GLU A 39 -7.41 -5.03 17.41
C GLU A 39 -7.12 -3.65 18.01
N ASP A 40 -6.15 -3.60 18.92
CA ASP A 40 -5.61 -2.33 19.40
C ASP A 40 -4.82 -1.58 18.29
N LEU A 41 -4.52 -0.31 18.54
CA LEU A 41 -3.82 0.53 17.57
C LEU A 41 -2.44 -0.02 17.19
N SER A 42 -1.70 -0.58 18.15
CA SER A 42 -0.35 -1.12 17.93
C SER A 42 -0.37 -2.30 16.97
N HIS A 43 -1.32 -3.22 17.15
CA HIS A 43 -1.52 -4.36 16.26
C HIS A 43 -1.99 -3.93 14.87
N LYS A 44 -2.89 -2.94 14.78
CA LYS A 44 -3.32 -2.35 13.50
C LYS A 44 -2.14 -1.74 12.73
N LEU A 45 -1.31 -0.95 13.40
CA LEU A 45 -0.12 -0.34 12.78
C LEU A 45 0.90 -1.38 12.32
N LYS A 46 1.13 -2.44 13.13
CA LYS A 46 1.99 -3.55 12.74
C LYS A 46 1.47 -4.27 11.49
N PHE A 47 0.16 -4.51 11.43
CA PHE A 47 -0.46 -5.12 10.25
C PHE A 47 -0.29 -4.24 9.01
N ILE A 48 -0.61 -2.95 9.10
CA ILE A 48 -0.43 -1.99 7.98
C ILE A 48 1.03 -1.99 7.51
N TYR A 49 1.98 -1.92 8.44
CA TYR A 49 3.41 -1.99 8.12
C TYR A 49 3.78 -3.27 7.38
N GLN A 50 3.34 -4.44 7.86
CA GLN A 50 3.64 -5.73 7.23
C GLN A 50 3.07 -5.83 5.81
N GLU A 51 1.83 -5.37 5.59
CA GLU A 51 1.21 -5.40 4.26
C GLU A 51 1.90 -4.43 3.29
N LEU A 52 2.27 -3.22 3.74
CA LEU A 52 3.06 -2.29 2.93
C LEU A 52 4.44 -2.88 2.58
N GLN A 53 5.12 -3.52 3.53
CA GLN A 53 6.41 -4.18 3.27
C GLN A 53 6.30 -5.29 2.22
N LYS A 54 5.24 -6.10 2.25
CA LYS A 54 5.00 -7.13 1.21
C LYS A 54 4.89 -6.50 -0.17
N LEU A 55 4.12 -5.42 -0.30
CA LEU A 55 3.95 -4.71 -1.57
C LEU A 55 5.27 -4.09 -2.05
N ILE A 56 6.06 -3.49 -1.16
CA ILE A 56 7.37 -2.92 -1.49
C ILE A 56 8.33 -4.03 -1.97
N LEU A 57 8.38 -5.18 -1.29
CA LEU A 57 9.23 -6.29 -1.68
C LEU A 57 8.82 -6.93 -3.02
N GLN A 58 7.51 -7.01 -3.26
CA GLN A 58 6.96 -7.58 -4.49
C GLN A 58 7.19 -6.68 -5.71
N PHE A 59 6.87 -5.39 -5.60
CA PHE A 59 6.87 -4.48 -6.75
C PHE A 59 8.18 -3.70 -6.91
N LYS A 60 8.99 -3.61 -5.85
CA LYS A 60 10.25 -2.84 -5.80
C LYS A 60 10.07 -1.42 -6.37
N PRO A 61 9.12 -0.64 -5.82
CA PRO A 61 8.86 0.72 -6.26
C PRO A 61 10.09 1.62 -6.13
#